data_AF-A0AAW2U2A1-F1
#
_entry.id   AF-A0AAW2U2A1-F1
#
_cell.length_a   1.000
_cell.length_b   1.000
_cell.length_c   1.000
_cell.angle_alpha   90.00
_cell.angle_beta   90.00
_cell.angle_gamma   90.00
#
_symmetry.space_group_name_H-M   'P 1'
#
loop_
_entity.id
_entity.type
_entity.pdbx_description
1 polymer ?
#
loop_
_entity_poly.entity_id
_entity_poly.type
_entity_poly.pdbx_seq_one_letter_code
_entity_poly.pdbx_strand_id
1 'polypeptide(L)'
;MVRTIKVDPIVTAFTSLIFAISMTRRFHLSEAQGFSIDLFHRDFLQFHSLVSSSTSSERVMNALRRSFNRANALTQDYMVRLASTDVFPNKGEYLMKISIGTPPVETLAIADTGSDLTWIRCNRPSCLHKKASLFEPTHSSTYKPISCTSSPCNSLLGSAFCDGFKGICRYTVEYGDGSYSNGDLATESMKLGNVMIRNVTIGCGYHDESSFWC
;
A
#
# COMPACT_ATOMS: atom_id res chain seq x y z
N MET A 1 -65.75 -19.27 -0.76
CA MET A 1 -65.43 -20.25 0.30
C MET A 1 -64.05 -19.91 0.84
N VAL A 2 -63.98 -19.06 1.87
CA VAL A 2 -62.71 -18.62 2.47
C VAL A 2 -62.31 -19.65 3.53
N ARG A 3 -61.22 -20.39 3.29
CA ARG A 3 -60.63 -21.29 4.29
C ARG A 3 -59.72 -20.48 5.19
N THR A 4 -60.12 -20.34 6.45
CA THR A 4 -59.24 -19.86 7.52
C THR A 4 -58.18 -20.93 7.79
N ILE A 5 -56.91 -20.60 7.52
CA ILE A 5 -55.77 -21.42 7.88
C ILE A 5 -55.59 -21.28 9.40
N LYS A 6 -55.89 -22.35 10.15
CA LYS A 6 -55.50 -22.44 11.56
C LYS A 6 -54.01 -22.69 11.60
N VAL A 7 -53.24 -21.67 11.95
CA VAL A 7 -51.81 -21.80 12.22
C VAL A 7 -51.67 -22.39 13.62
N ASP A 8 -50.91 -23.48 13.74
CA ASP A 8 -50.75 -24.19 14.99
C ASP A 8 -49.97 -23.31 16.00
N PRO A 9 -50.53 -23.02 17.19
CA PRO A 9 -49.90 -22.14 18.18
C PRO A 9 -48.49 -22.59 18.58
N ILE A 10 -48.19 -23.89 18.46
CA ILE A 10 -46.87 -24.46 18.72
C ILE A 10 -45.88 -24.00 17.67
N VAL A 11 -46.24 -23.99 16.38
CA VAL A 11 -45.36 -23.58 15.28
C VAL A 11 -45.05 -22.09 15.33
N THR A 12 -46.02 -21.25 15.71
CA THR A 12 -45.79 -19.81 15.95
C THR A 12 -44.90 -19.54 17.16
N ALA A 13 -44.99 -20.36 18.23
CA ALA A 13 -44.12 -20.22 19.38
C ALA A 13 -42.68 -20.64 19.07
N PHE A 14 -42.48 -21.73 18.32
CA PHE A 14 -41.14 -22.19 17.92
C PHE A 14 -40.45 -21.23 16.94
N THR A 15 -41.17 -20.68 15.95
CA THR A 15 -40.60 -19.70 15.02
C THR A 15 -40.26 -18.38 15.72
N SER A 16 -41.09 -17.94 16.66
CA SER A 16 -40.83 -16.75 17.49
C SER A 16 -39.64 -16.95 18.44
N LEU A 17 -39.46 -18.16 18.99
CA LEU A 17 -38.33 -18.51 19.84
C LEU A 17 -37.02 -18.58 19.04
N ILE A 18 -37.03 -19.13 17.82
CA ILE A 18 -35.85 -19.14 16.94
C ILE A 18 -35.46 -17.71 16.53
N PHE A 19 -36.43 -16.84 16.26
CA PHE A 19 -36.18 -15.42 15.94
C PHE A 19 -35.62 -14.66 17.16
N ALA A 20 -36.12 -14.94 18.36
CA ALA A 20 -35.58 -14.40 19.61
C ALA A 20 -34.16 -14.90 19.89
N ILE A 21 -33.88 -16.20 19.66
CA ILE A 21 -32.54 -16.78 19.83
C ILE A 21 -31.55 -16.20 18.79
N SER A 22 -32.01 -15.93 17.56
CA SER A 22 -31.24 -15.23 16.52
C SER A 22 -30.85 -13.80 16.90
N MET A 23 -31.75 -13.06 17.58
CA MET A 23 -31.43 -11.73 18.12
C MET A 23 -30.54 -11.76 19.37
N THR A 24 -30.45 -12.91 20.07
CA THR A 24 -29.53 -13.10 21.20
C THR A 24 -28.15 -13.62 20.81
N ARG A 25 -27.81 -13.71 19.50
CA ARG A 25 -26.39 -13.76 19.12
C ARG A 25 -25.77 -12.50 19.67
N ARG A 26 -25.06 -12.65 20.79
CA ARG A 26 -24.28 -11.60 21.40
C ARG A 26 -23.50 -10.96 20.26
N PHE A 27 -23.71 -9.67 20.02
CA PHE A 27 -22.64 -8.87 19.49
C PHE A 27 -21.49 -9.09 20.46
N HIS A 28 -20.60 -10.02 20.13
CA HIS A 28 -19.23 -9.88 20.52
C HIS A 28 -18.82 -8.57 19.86
N LEU A 29 -19.01 -7.45 20.57
CA LEU A 29 -17.95 -6.46 20.53
C LEU A 29 -16.72 -7.30 20.88
N SER A 30 -15.90 -7.60 19.87
CA SER A 30 -14.50 -7.75 20.19
C SER A 30 -14.19 -6.45 20.93
N GLU A 31 -13.96 -6.57 22.22
CA GLU A 31 -13.18 -5.57 22.91
C GLU A 31 -11.90 -5.55 22.06
N ALA A 32 -11.82 -4.56 21.16
CA ALA A 32 -10.58 -4.31 20.49
C ALA A 32 -9.62 -4.14 21.65
N GLN A 33 -8.71 -5.10 21.82
CA GLN A 33 -7.53 -4.91 22.65
C GLN A 33 -6.69 -3.87 21.90
N GLY A 34 -7.21 -2.65 21.87
CA GLY A 34 -6.58 -1.48 21.35
C GLY A 34 -5.46 -1.16 22.32
N PHE A 35 -4.29 -0.98 21.76
CA PHE A 35 -3.16 -0.53 22.52
C PHE A 35 -3.29 0.98 22.73
N SER A 36 -3.44 1.41 23.98
CA SER A 36 -3.38 2.83 24.35
C SER A 36 -1.99 3.13 24.89
N ILE A 37 -1.25 3.98 24.18
CA ILE A 37 0.00 4.57 24.68
C ILE A 37 -0.26 6.04 25.00
N ASP A 38 0.14 6.43 26.21
CA ASP A 38 0.26 7.83 26.55
C ASP A 38 1.59 8.36 26.03
N LEU A 39 1.53 9.25 25.04
CA LEU A 39 2.69 9.95 24.51
C LEU A 39 3.03 11.13 25.43
N PHE A 40 3.96 10.91 26.35
CA PHE A 40 4.54 12.00 27.13
C PHE A 40 5.72 12.60 26.36
N HIS A 41 5.78 13.94 26.31
CA HIS A 41 6.97 14.62 25.83
C HIS A 41 8.16 14.19 26.70
N ARG A 42 9.31 13.86 26.11
CA ARG A 42 10.50 13.37 26.85
C ARG A 42 10.92 14.30 28.00
N ASP A 43 10.67 15.60 27.86
CA ASP A 43 11.00 16.61 28.87
C ASP A 43 9.86 16.87 29.89
N PHE A 44 8.83 16.01 29.91
CA PHE A 44 7.71 16.06 30.85
C PHE A 44 8.18 15.68 32.26
N LEU A 45 8.08 16.64 33.18
CA LEU A 45 8.73 16.60 34.50
C LEU A 45 8.09 15.62 35.50
N GLN A 46 6.97 14.97 35.15
CA GLN A 46 6.11 14.29 36.13
C GLN A 46 6.42 12.78 36.30
N PHE A 47 7.26 12.17 35.46
CA PHE A 47 7.71 10.77 35.63
C PHE A 47 9.19 10.70 35.98
N HIS A 48 9.51 11.16 37.19
CA HIS A 48 10.87 11.32 37.67
C HIS A 48 11.33 10.09 38.47
N SER A 49 11.80 9.06 37.76
CA SER A 49 12.59 7.98 38.39
C SER A 49 13.82 7.54 37.58
N LEU A 50 13.99 7.99 36.33
CA LEU A 50 15.15 7.59 35.50
C LEU A 50 15.93 8.77 34.88
N VAL A 51 15.51 10.03 35.06
CA VAL A 51 16.14 11.22 34.45
C VAL A 51 16.39 12.34 35.49
N SER A 52 16.68 11.95 36.74
CA SER A 52 16.62 12.88 37.86
C SER A 52 17.75 13.89 38.02
N SER A 53 18.79 13.83 37.19
CA SER A 53 19.97 14.67 37.41
C SER A 53 20.13 15.82 36.43
N SER A 54 19.22 15.99 35.45
CA SER A 54 19.41 16.99 34.41
C SER A 54 18.87 18.37 34.81
N THR A 55 19.73 19.39 34.74
CA THR A 55 19.35 20.79 34.89
C THR A 55 18.58 21.29 33.65
N SER A 56 17.86 22.42 33.78
CA SER A 56 17.16 23.03 32.65
C SER A 56 18.11 23.38 31.49
N SER A 57 19.34 23.80 31.78
CA SER A 57 20.37 24.09 30.77
C SER A 57 20.85 22.82 30.06
N GLU A 58 21.04 21.72 30.78
CA GLU A 58 21.39 20.43 30.18
C GLU A 58 20.29 19.89 29.27
N ARG A 59 19.01 20.09 29.62
CA ARG A 59 17.89 19.73 28.74
C ARG A 59 17.94 20.50 27.41
N VAL A 60 18.19 21.81 27.48
CA VAL A 60 18.35 22.66 26.29
C VAL A 60 19.56 22.22 25.46
N MET A 61 20.71 21.97 26.08
CA MET A 61 21.90 21.50 25.35
C MET A 61 21.70 20.13 24.71
N ASN A 62 21.00 19.22 25.40
CA ASN A 62 20.64 17.93 24.83
C ASN A 62 19.66 18.08 23.65
N ALA A 63 18.74 19.06 23.69
CA ALA A 63 17.85 19.37 22.57
C ALA A 63 18.62 19.91 21.36
N LEU A 64 19.53 20.86 21.59
CA LEU A 64 20.40 21.39 20.55
C LEU A 64 21.29 20.29 19.95
N ARG A 65 21.94 19.47 20.78
CA ARG A 65 22.77 18.35 20.33
C ARG A 65 21.97 17.35 19.49
N ARG A 66 20.73 17.04 19.87
CA ARG A 66 19.84 16.20 19.05
C ARG A 66 19.48 16.86 17.73
N SER A 67 19.21 18.16 17.73
CA SER A 67 18.96 18.92 16.50
C SER A 67 20.15 18.87 15.56
N PHE A 68 21.37 19.07 16.08
CA PHE A 68 22.60 18.94 15.31
C PHE A 68 22.85 17.51 14.85
N ASN A 69 22.63 16.49 15.68
CA ASN A 69 22.77 15.10 15.27
C ASN A 69 21.74 14.71 14.20
N ARG A 70 20.51 15.20 14.29
CA ARG A 70 19.47 14.98 13.27
C ARG A 70 19.81 15.71 11.97
N ALA A 71 20.23 16.97 12.06
CA ALA A 71 20.72 17.72 10.90
C ALA A 71 21.91 16.98 10.27
N ASN A 72 22.88 16.57 11.07
CA ASN A 72 24.02 15.79 10.63
C ASN A 72 23.60 14.46 10.01
N ALA A 73 22.66 13.71 10.57
CA ALA A 73 22.16 12.48 9.96
C ALA A 73 21.48 12.75 8.60
N LEU A 74 20.70 13.83 8.50
CA LEU A 74 20.09 14.28 7.24
C LEU A 74 21.13 14.79 6.23
N THR A 75 22.27 15.33 6.71
CA THR A 75 23.34 15.87 5.85
C THR A 75 24.48 14.89 5.59
N GLN A 76 24.66 13.84 6.39
CA GLN A 76 25.72 12.85 6.21
C GLN A 76 25.32 11.81 5.15
N ASP A 77 24.02 11.70 4.88
CA ASP A 77 23.44 11.04 3.70
C ASP A 77 23.45 11.97 2.45
N TYR A 78 23.99 13.20 2.53
CA TYR A 78 23.93 14.23 1.47
C TYR A 78 25.00 14.08 0.37
N MET A 79 25.32 12.84 0.01
CA MET A 79 25.67 12.47 -1.37
C MET A 79 24.62 11.54 -1.98
N VAL A 80 23.43 11.44 -1.38
CA VAL A 80 22.23 11.00 -2.08
C VAL A 80 21.89 12.12 -3.06
N ARG A 81 21.92 11.80 -4.35
CA ARG A 81 21.29 12.63 -5.38
C ARG A 81 19.82 12.74 -4.97
N LEU A 82 19.44 13.81 -4.27
CA LEU A 82 18.11 13.93 -3.68
C LEU A 82 17.09 13.91 -4.83
N ALA A 83 16.48 12.75 -5.03
CA ALA A 83 15.38 12.60 -5.94
C ALA A 83 14.19 13.31 -5.27
N SER A 84 13.78 14.42 -5.86
CA SER A 84 12.66 15.22 -5.37
C SER A 84 11.63 15.34 -6.48
N THR A 85 10.37 15.15 -6.14
CA THR A 85 9.25 15.32 -7.05
C THR A 85 8.11 16.04 -6.34
N ASP A 86 7.22 16.64 -7.14
CA ASP A 86 6.01 17.24 -6.60
C ASP A 86 5.13 16.15 -5.99
N VAL A 87 4.77 16.34 -4.72
CA VAL A 87 3.81 15.49 -4.00
C VAL A 87 2.63 16.36 -3.60
N PHE A 88 1.42 15.90 -3.90
CA PHE A 88 0.20 16.65 -3.60
C PHE A 88 -0.89 15.75 -3.01
N PRO A 89 -1.70 16.29 -2.09
CA PRO A 89 -2.76 15.52 -1.44
C PRO A 89 -3.91 15.22 -2.42
N ASN A 90 -4.48 14.02 -2.32
CA ASN A 90 -5.60 13.54 -3.11
C ASN A 90 -6.57 12.70 -2.24
N LYS A 91 -7.57 13.34 -1.63
CA LYS A 91 -8.70 12.66 -0.93
C LYS A 91 -8.34 11.44 -0.06
N GLY A 92 -7.26 11.52 0.72
CA GLY A 92 -6.80 10.42 1.60
C GLY A 92 -5.47 9.80 1.17
N GLU A 93 -4.99 10.10 -0.02
CA GLU A 93 -3.72 9.64 -0.57
C GLU A 93 -2.79 10.81 -0.88
N TYR A 94 -1.53 10.50 -1.18
CA TYR A 94 -0.57 11.44 -1.74
C TYR A 94 -0.16 10.99 -3.14
N LEU A 95 -0.38 11.85 -4.13
CA LEU A 95 0.05 11.61 -5.49
C LEU A 95 1.42 12.25 -5.72
N MET A 96 2.28 11.53 -6.43
CA MET A 96 3.61 11.98 -6.82
C MET A 96 3.81 11.85 -8.32
N LYS A 97 4.53 12.80 -8.93
CA LYS A 97 4.93 12.70 -10.34
C LYS A 97 6.12 11.77 -10.49
N ILE A 98 6.03 10.83 -11.41
CA ILE A 98 7.15 9.98 -11.85
C ILE A 98 7.19 9.97 -13.37
N SER A 99 8.34 9.62 -13.97
CA SER A 99 8.37 9.20 -15.37
C SER A 99 8.81 7.75 -15.47
N ILE A 100 8.22 7.00 -16.39
CA ILE A 100 8.50 5.58 -16.57
C ILE A 100 8.80 5.25 -18.04
N GLY A 101 9.71 4.32 -18.26
CA GLY A 101 10.07 3.83 -19.58
C GLY A 101 11.17 4.61 -20.29
N THR A 102 11.53 4.11 -21.47
CA THR A 102 12.47 4.76 -22.40
C THR A 102 11.88 4.77 -23.82
N PRO A 103 11.42 5.94 -24.33
CA PRO A 103 11.53 7.26 -23.73
C PRO A 103 10.66 7.45 -22.47
N PRO A 104 11.04 8.33 -21.52
CA PRO A 104 10.28 8.53 -20.30
C PRO A 104 8.90 9.14 -20.56
N VAL A 105 7.86 8.53 -19.99
CA VAL A 105 6.48 9.02 -20.00
C VAL A 105 6.09 9.44 -18.58
N GLU A 106 5.68 10.70 -18.40
CA GLU A 106 5.23 11.21 -17.10
C GLU A 106 3.87 10.61 -16.72
N THR A 107 3.73 10.20 -15.45
CA THR A 107 2.49 9.70 -14.88
C THR A 107 2.41 10.04 -13.39
N LEU A 108 1.21 9.88 -12.81
CA LEU A 108 0.96 10.04 -11.39
C LEU A 108 0.92 8.68 -10.71
N ALA A 109 1.59 8.58 -9.57
CA ALA A 109 1.59 7.40 -8.72
C ALA A 109 1.18 7.77 -7.29
N ILE A 110 0.62 6.81 -6.55
CA ILE A 110 0.35 6.95 -5.12
C ILE A 110 1.66 6.68 -4.37
N ALA A 111 2.02 7.56 -3.44
CA ALA A 111 3.14 7.37 -2.52
C ALA A 111 2.72 6.43 -1.38
N ASP A 112 2.70 5.13 -1.66
CA ASP A 112 2.28 4.09 -0.71
C ASP A 112 3.49 3.53 0.05
N THR A 113 3.55 3.80 1.36
CA THR A 113 4.56 3.22 2.27
C THR A 113 4.06 1.95 2.98
N GLY A 114 2.82 1.54 2.71
CA GLY A 114 2.13 0.41 3.35
C GLY A 114 2.29 -0.92 2.63
N SER A 115 2.93 -0.95 1.45
CA SER A 115 3.18 -2.17 0.67
C SER A 115 4.63 -2.24 0.17
N ASP A 116 5.04 -3.44 -0.28
CA ASP A 116 6.40 -3.75 -0.74
C ASP A 116 6.58 -3.69 -2.26
N LEU A 117 5.48 -3.80 -3.03
CA LEU A 117 5.49 -3.82 -4.49
C LEU A 117 5.05 -2.47 -5.08
N THR A 118 5.97 -1.81 -5.79
CA THR A 118 5.60 -0.73 -6.72
C THR A 118 4.97 -1.30 -7.98
N TRP A 119 3.78 -0.85 -8.34
CA TRP A 119 3.12 -1.24 -9.59
C TRP A 119 2.54 -0.05 -10.35
N ILE A 120 2.41 -0.22 -11.66
CA ILE A 120 1.80 0.73 -12.58
C ILE A 120 0.75 0.02 -13.43
N ARG A 121 -0.27 0.76 -13.86
CA ARG A 121 -1.28 0.23 -14.78
C ARG A 121 -0.71 0.14 -16.19
N CYS A 122 -0.70 -1.06 -16.73
CA CYS A 122 -0.24 -1.36 -18.07
C CYS A 122 -1.41 -1.61 -19.01
N ASN A 123 -1.26 -1.21 -20.26
CA ASN A 123 -2.22 -1.61 -21.29
C ASN A 123 -1.95 -3.05 -21.76
N ARG A 124 -3.01 -3.74 -22.19
CA ARG A 124 -2.89 -4.98 -22.96
C ARG A 124 -2.94 -4.67 -24.45
N PRO A 125 -2.20 -5.41 -25.30
CA PRO A 125 -2.30 -5.28 -26.76
C PRO A 125 -3.74 -5.42 -27.31
N SER A 126 -4.63 -6.11 -26.58
CA SER A 126 -6.03 -6.33 -26.96
C SER A 126 -7.00 -5.21 -26.54
N CYS A 127 -6.54 -4.19 -25.81
CA CYS A 127 -7.35 -3.07 -25.36
C CYS A 127 -7.29 -1.93 -26.38
N LEU A 128 -8.41 -1.73 -27.10
CA LEU A 128 -8.56 -0.66 -28.09
C LEU A 128 -8.95 0.69 -27.46
N HIS A 129 -9.45 0.69 -26.22
CA HIS A 129 -9.73 1.92 -25.49
C HIS A 129 -8.45 2.44 -24.82
N LYS A 130 -7.71 3.27 -25.57
CA LYS A 130 -6.59 4.03 -25.02
C LYS A 130 -7.14 5.14 -24.10
N LYS A 131 -7.46 4.80 -22.85
CA LYS A 131 -7.52 5.84 -21.81
C LYS A 131 -6.10 6.42 -21.70
N ALA A 132 -6.00 7.73 -21.88
CA ALA A 132 -4.74 8.46 -21.83
C ALA A 132 -4.18 8.42 -20.40
N SER A 133 -3.33 7.43 -20.11
CA SER A 133 -2.39 7.35 -18.97
C SER A 133 -1.79 5.95 -18.76
N LEU A 134 -2.20 4.93 -19.54
CA LEU A 134 -1.66 3.58 -19.41
C LEU A 134 -0.24 3.48 -19.96
N PHE A 135 0.62 2.78 -19.23
CA PHE A 135 1.94 2.43 -19.71
C PHE A 135 1.86 1.29 -20.74
N GLU A 136 2.56 1.44 -21.86
CA GLU A 136 2.65 0.43 -22.93
C GLU A 136 4.02 -0.24 -22.89
N PRO A 137 4.13 -1.48 -22.38
CA PRO A 137 5.42 -2.16 -22.25
C PRO A 137 6.19 -2.26 -23.58
N THR A 138 5.47 -2.45 -24.69
CA THR A 138 6.06 -2.59 -26.03
C THR A 138 6.67 -1.30 -26.57
N HIS A 139 6.34 -0.14 -26.00
CA HIS A 139 6.87 1.15 -26.41
C HIS A 139 8.09 1.59 -25.59
N SER A 140 8.43 0.86 -24.52
CA SER A 140 9.61 1.13 -23.71
C SER A 140 10.76 0.19 -24.06
N SER A 141 11.87 0.76 -24.53
CA SER A 141 13.10 0.00 -24.82
C SER A 141 13.80 -0.56 -23.58
N THR A 142 13.39 -0.14 -22.38
CA THR A 142 13.97 -0.58 -21.10
C THR A 142 13.07 -1.53 -20.31
N TYR A 143 11.86 -1.82 -20.80
CA TYR A 143 10.97 -2.81 -20.21
C TYR A 143 11.53 -4.22 -20.40
N LYS A 144 11.67 -4.97 -19.31
CA LYS A 144 12.11 -6.37 -19.36
C LYS A 144 11.30 -7.23 -18.40
N PRO A 145 10.50 -8.19 -18.89
CA PRO A 145 9.82 -9.16 -18.05
C PRO A 145 10.82 -9.90 -17.15
N ILE A 146 10.43 -10.13 -15.90
CA ILE A 146 11.22 -10.87 -14.92
C ILE A 146 10.98 -12.37 -15.15
N SER A 147 12.07 -13.15 -15.28
CA SER A 147 11.97 -14.60 -15.43
C SER A 147 11.63 -15.28 -14.11
N CYS A 148 11.02 -16.46 -14.16
CA CYS A 148 10.70 -17.24 -12.96
C CYS A 148 11.93 -17.62 -12.11
N THR A 149 13.10 -17.73 -12.72
CA THR A 149 14.35 -18.12 -12.05
C THR A 149 15.08 -16.96 -11.39
N SER A 150 14.60 -15.73 -11.57
CA SER A 150 15.25 -14.53 -11.04
C SER A 150 14.99 -14.35 -9.54
N SER A 151 15.93 -13.69 -8.84
CA SER A 151 15.76 -13.40 -7.41
C SER A 151 14.46 -12.64 -7.10
N PRO A 152 14.08 -11.56 -7.83
CA PRO A 152 12.87 -10.79 -7.50
C PRO A 152 11.59 -11.64 -7.52
N CYS A 153 11.51 -12.64 -8.39
CA CYS A 153 10.36 -13.55 -8.45
C CYS A 153 10.20 -14.42 -7.20
N ASN A 154 11.30 -14.69 -6.50
CA ASN A 154 11.33 -15.52 -5.31
C ASN A 154 11.33 -14.70 -4.01
N SER A 155 11.63 -13.40 -4.08
CA SER A 155 11.77 -12.52 -2.91
C SER A 155 10.46 -11.83 -2.49
N LEU A 156 9.49 -11.67 -3.40
CA LEU A 156 8.17 -11.10 -3.10
C LEU A 156 7.28 -12.19 -2.47
N LEU A 157 7.41 -12.37 -1.16
CA LEU A 157 6.73 -13.40 -0.38
C LEU A 157 5.21 -13.28 -0.51
N GLY A 158 4.56 -14.29 -1.08
CA GLY A 158 3.10 -14.38 -1.21
C GLY A 158 2.51 -13.59 -2.39
N SER A 159 3.19 -12.54 -2.85
CA SER A 159 2.70 -11.67 -3.91
C SER A 159 3.17 -12.05 -5.31
N ALA A 160 4.23 -12.87 -5.46
CA ALA A 160 4.76 -13.27 -6.77
C ALA A 160 4.69 -14.79 -7.02
N PHE A 161 4.45 -15.18 -8.26
CA PHE A 161 4.40 -16.58 -8.69
C PHE A 161 4.83 -16.76 -10.14
N CYS A 162 5.35 -17.94 -10.48
CA CYS A 162 5.78 -18.25 -11.83
C CYS A 162 4.61 -18.64 -12.74
N ASP A 163 4.50 -18.00 -13.90
CA ASP A 163 3.73 -18.51 -15.03
C ASP A 163 4.60 -19.50 -15.82
N GLY A 164 4.45 -20.78 -15.52
CA GLY A 164 5.24 -21.84 -16.14
C GLY A 164 5.05 -21.96 -17.66
N PHE A 165 3.94 -21.48 -18.22
CA PHE A 165 3.70 -21.52 -19.66
C PHE A 165 4.47 -20.43 -20.40
N LYS A 166 4.56 -19.24 -19.81
CA LYS A 166 5.27 -18.08 -20.39
C LYS A 166 6.72 -17.96 -19.94
N GLY A 167 7.10 -18.65 -18.85
CA GLY A 167 8.42 -18.54 -18.23
C GLY A 167 8.67 -17.19 -17.54
N ILE A 168 7.61 -16.41 -17.30
CA ILE A 168 7.67 -15.08 -16.69
C ILE A 168 7.09 -15.11 -15.28
N CYS A 169 7.55 -14.19 -14.45
CA CYS A 169 7.01 -14.00 -13.12
C CYS A 169 5.79 -13.09 -13.15
N ARG A 170 4.74 -13.49 -12.45
CA ARG A 170 3.50 -12.73 -12.25
C ARG A 170 3.40 -12.30 -10.81
N TYR A 171 2.52 -11.33 -10.56
CA TYR A 171 2.18 -10.93 -9.20
C TYR A 171 0.67 -10.76 -9.00
N THR A 172 0.29 -10.84 -7.74
CA THR A 172 -1.00 -10.49 -7.17
C THR A 172 -0.75 -9.75 -5.86
N VAL A 173 -1.30 -8.56 -5.72
CA VAL A 173 -1.30 -7.79 -4.46
C VAL A 173 -2.73 -7.44 -4.09
N GLU A 174 -3.06 -7.56 -2.81
CA GLU A 174 -4.36 -7.21 -2.22
C GLU A 174 -4.11 -6.27 -1.03
N TYR A 175 -4.92 -5.24 -0.91
CA TYR A 175 -4.83 -4.21 0.12
C TYR A 175 -5.91 -4.40 1.18
N GLY A 176 -5.74 -3.75 2.33
CA GLY A 176 -6.66 -3.90 3.47
C GLY A 176 -8.08 -3.38 3.24
N ASP A 177 -8.29 -2.59 2.20
CA ASP A 177 -9.61 -2.11 1.75
C ASP A 177 -10.31 -3.08 0.77
N GLY A 178 -9.65 -4.18 0.39
CA GLY A 178 -10.13 -5.15 -0.59
C GLY A 178 -9.72 -4.84 -2.04
N SER A 179 -9.04 -3.71 -2.26
CA SER A 179 -8.49 -3.38 -3.57
C SER A 179 -7.34 -4.32 -3.94
N TYR A 180 -7.14 -4.56 -5.22
CA TYR A 180 -6.11 -5.48 -5.69
C TYR A 180 -5.51 -5.07 -7.03
N SER A 181 -4.33 -5.61 -7.34
CA SER A 181 -3.68 -5.49 -8.65
C SER A 181 -2.99 -6.80 -9.03
N ASN A 182 -3.18 -7.22 -10.28
CA ASN A 182 -2.62 -8.45 -10.82
C ASN A 182 -1.93 -8.20 -12.16
N GLY A 183 -0.75 -8.78 -12.36
CA GLY A 183 0.00 -8.54 -13.58
C GLY A 183 1.29 -9.33 -13.73
N ASP A 184 2.14 -8.83 -14.62
CA ASP A 184 3.47 -9.41 -14.84
C ASP A 184 4.51 -8.58 -14.05
N LEU A 185 5.50 -9.23 -13.46
CA LEU A 185 6.66 -8.55 -12.90
C LEU A 185 7.66 -8.23 -13.99
N ALA A 186 8.23 -7.04 -13.93
CA ALA A 186 9.20 -6.55 -14.89
C ALA A 186 10.25 -5.69 -14.21
N THR A 187 11.36 -5.46 -14.89
CA THR A 187 12.28 -4.37 -14.58
C THR A 187 12.06 -3.23 -15.58
N GLU A 188 12.18 -2.00 -15.10
CA GLU A 188 12.02 -0.80 -15.91
C GLU A 188 12.93 0.35 -15.42
N SER A 189 13.09 1.37 -16.24
CA SER A 189 13.69 2.65 -15.89
C SER A 189 12.61 3.61 -15.40
N MET A 190 12.83 4.18 -14.22
CA MET A 190 11.96 5.16 -13.59
C MET A 190 12.76 6.44 -13.31
N LYS A 191 12.16 7.58 -13.58
CA LYS A 191 12.71 8.89 -13.27
C LYS A 191 11.89 9.53 -12.15
N LEU A 192 12.59 9.93 -11.09
CA LEU A 192 12.04 10.68 -9.97
C LEU A 192 12.73 12.05 -9.92
N GLY A 193 11.98 13.10 -10.31
CA GLY A 193 12.56 14.43 -10.48
C GLY A 193 13.66 14.46 -11.53
N ASN A 194 14.89 14.73 -11.11
CA ASN A 194 16.09 14.74 -11.96
C ASN A 194 16.90 13.42 -11.89
N VAL A 195 16.48 12.44 -11.10
CA VAL A 195 17.20 11.18 -10.90
C VAL A 195 16.58 10.09 -11.76
N MET A 196 17.40 9.46 -12.61
CA MET A 196 17.03 8.24 -13.34
C MET A 196 17.50 7.03 -12.55
N ILE A 197 16.56 6.13 -12.25
CA ILE A 197 16.77 4.85 -11.59
C ILE A 197 16.50 3.76 -12.63
N ARG A 198 17.47 2.88 -12.85
CA ARG A 198 17.38 1.80 -13.85
C ARG A 198 17.15 0.47 -13.17
N ASN A 199 16.56 -0.47 -13.90
CA ASN A 199 16.30 -1.84 -13.43
C ASN A 199 15.45 -1.90 -12.15
N VAL A 200 14.49 -0.98 -12.00
CA VAL A 200 13.53 -0.98 -10.90
C VAL A 200 12.55 -2.12 -11.13
N THR A 201 12.41 -3.02 -10.16
CA THR A 201 11.37 -4.05 -10.19
C THR A 201 10.01 -3.38 -10.02
N ILE A 202 9.12 -3.61 -10.98
CA ILE A 202 7.76 -3.09 -10.98
C ILE A 202 6.75 -4.19 -11.28
N GLY A 203 5.54 -4.03 -10.75
CA GLY A 203 4.35 -4.72 -11.22
C GLY A 203 3.73 -4.01 -12.41
N CYS A 204 3.57 -4.71 -13.53
CA CYS A 204 2.82 -4.23 -14.70
C CYS A 204 1.39 -4.78 -14.61
N GLY A 205 0.51 -4.02 -13.95
CA GLY A 205 -0.85 -4.44 -13.61
C GLY A 205 -1.80 -4.34 -14.80
N TYR A 206 -2.52 -5.43 -15.07
CA TYR A 206 -3.51 -5.48 -16.15
C TYR A 206 -4.95 -5.68 -15.65
N HIS A 207 -5.11 -6.09 -14.40
CA HIS A 207 -6.40 -6.23 -13.74
C HIS A 207 -6.28 -5.57 -12.37
N ASP A 208 -7.04 -4.50 -12.15
CA ASP A 208 -7.04 -3.74 -10.92
C ASP A 208 -8.48 -3.33 -10.53
N GLU A 209 -8.70 -3.02 -9.25
CA GLU A 209 -10.04 -2.73 -8.68
C GLU A 209 -10.80 -1.60 -9.40
N SER A 210 -10.07 -0.74 -10.14
CA SER A 210 -10.63 0.41 -10.86
C SER A 210 -10.93 0.18 -12.36
N SER A 211 -11.16 -1.06 -12.82
CA SER A 211 -11.54 -1.31 -14.21
C SER A 211 -12.66 -2.36 -14.39
N PHE A 212 -13.90 -1.87 -14.30
CA PHE A 212 -14.87 -2.26 -15.32
C PHE A 212 -14.30 -1.84 -16.69
N TRP A 213 -13.91 -2.84 -17.47
CA TRP A 213 -13.56 -2.85 -18.90
C TRP A 213 -12.13 -2.51 -19.32
N CYS A 214 -11.68 -3.34 -20.28
CA CYS A 214 -10.71 -3.07 -21.32
C CYS A 214 -10.88 -1.72 -22.04
#